data_AF-A0AAE5RT85-F1
#
_entry.id   AF-A0AAE5RT85-F1
#
_cell.length_a   1.000
_cell.length_b   1.000
_cell.length_c   1.000
_cell.angle_alpha   90.00
_cell.angle_beta   90.00
_cell.angle_gamma   90.00
#
_symmetry.space_group_name_H-M   'P 1'
#
loop_
_entity.id
_entity.type
_entity.pdbx_description
1 polymer ?
#
loop_
_entity_poly.entity_id
_entity_poly.type
_entity_poly.pdbx_seq_one_letter_code
_entity_poly.pdbx_strand_id
1 'polypeptide(L)'
;MGDRTVTDRMKRQRELRAAEGWQKVTVWVPTVVDAEDVKKLAAERRARAEALAGLSEEVPKVNVDTAERIARAIAEHGSKAYNTPSGAVLELMKELAKEDDLESLASAFVIIARAKPTNAKFITARVPAMISEFLIRHRGIDGGAMGKWGMSNPGWADEIKAAIREPERFPQVVDALAQTIKRSQTVQ
;
A
#
# COMPACT_ATOMS: atom_id res chain seq x y z
N MET A 1 -14.75 -27.29 -21.84
CA MET A 1 -14.69 -27.01 -20.39
C MET A 1 -13.74 -25.85 -20.19
N GLY A 2 -14.21 -24.70 -19.71
CA GLY A 2 -13.35 -23.53 -19.49
C GLY A 2 -12.29 -23.83 -18.42
N ASP A 3 -11.08 -23.36 -18.66
CA ASP A 3 -9.93 -23.55 -17.78
C ASP A 3 -10.23 -22.94 -16.40
N ARG A 4 -10.47 -23.80 -15.39
CA ARG A 4 -10.84 -23.40 -14.02
C ARG A 4 -9.86 -22.37 -13.44
N THR A 5 -8.59 -22.45 -13.85
CA THR A 5 -7.52 -21.55 -13.40
C THR A 5 -7.74 -20.09 -13.84
N VAL A 6 -8.23 -19.86 -15.06
CA VAL A 6 -8.52 -18.51 -15.59
C VAL A 6 -9.72 -17.91 -14.85
N THR A 7 -10.74 -18.72 -14.61
CA THR A 7 -11.97 -18.29 -13.92
C THR A 7 -11.67 -17.89 -12.48
N ASP A 8 -10.87 -18.69 -11.78
CA ASP A 8 -10.45 -18.41 -10.40
C ASP A 8 -9.56 -17.16 -10.32
N ARG A 9 -8.64 -16.99 -11.27
CA ARG A 9 -7.81 -15.77 -11.35
C ARG A 9 -8.67 -14.52 -11.55
N MET A 10 -9.65 -14.57 -12.45
CA MET A 10 -10.57 -13.46 -12.68
C MET A 10 -11.47 -13.18 -11.47
N LYS A 11 -11.91 -14.21 -10.75
CA LYS A 11 -12.67 -14.07 -9.50
C LYS A 11 -11.83 -13.36 -8.44
N ARG A 12 -10.62 -13.85 -8.19
CA ARG A 12 -9.68 -13.24 -7.24
C ARG A 12 -9.35 -11.79 -7.58
N GLN A 13 -9.15 -11.46 -8.85
CA GLN A 13 -8.88 -10.09 -9.26
C GLN A 13 -10.08 -9.16 -9.00
N ARG A 14 -11.32 -9.66 -9.13
CA ARG A 14 -12.53 -8.90 -8.80
C ARG A 14 -12.65 -8.67 -7.30
N GLU A 15 -12.39 -9.68 -6.48
CA GLU A 15 -12.41 -9.59 -5.02
C GLU A 15 -11.39 -8.57 -4.51
N LEU A 16 -10.16 -8.60 -5.04
CA LEU A 16 -9.11 -7.64 -4.67
C LEU A 16 -9.47 -6.20 -5.06
N ARG A 17 -10.05 -6.00 -6.24
CA ARG A 17 -10.54 -4.67 -6.64
C ARG A 17 -11.63 -4.16 -5.70
N ALA A 18 -12.62 -5.01 -5.40
CA ALA A 18 -13.70 -4.64 -4.50
C ALA A 18 -13.17 -4.27 -3.09
N ALA A 19 -12.20 -5.04 -2.58
CA ALA A 19 -11.55 -4.77 -1.30
C ALA A 19 -10.82 -3.41 -1.26
N GLU A 20 -10.32 -2.94 -2.40
CA GLU A 20 -9.65 -1.63 -2.52
C GLU A 20 -10.60 -0.53 -3.04
N GLY A 21 -11.91 -0.69 -2.85
CA GLY A 21 -12.90 0.35 -3.12
C GLY A 21 -13.30 0.51 -4.59
N TRP A 22 -12.92 -0.41 -5.48
CA TRP A 22 -13.41 -0.38 -6.87
C TRP A 22 -14.84 -0.90 -6.96
N GLN A 23 -15.65 -0.25 -7.80
CA GLN A 23 -17.02 -0.66 -8.07
C GLN A 23 -17.14 -1.47 -9.37
N LYS A 24 -17.91 -2.56 -9.33
CA LYS A 24 -18.22 -3.37 -10.51
C LYS A 24 -19.55 -2.90 -11.11
N VAL A 25 -19.50 -2.46 -12.36
CA VAL A 25 -20.70 -2.16 -13.16
C VAL A 25 -20.85 -3.23 -14.24
N THR A 26 -22.07 -3.74 -14.42
CA THR A 26 -22.42 -4.70 -15.48
C THR A 26 -23.45 -4.06 -16.39
N VAL A 27 -23.20 -4.04 -17.69
CA VAL A 27 -24.03 -3.34 -18.69
C VAL A 27 -24.37 -4.30 -19.82
N TRP A 28 -25.62 -4.22 -20.30
CA TRP A 28 -26.06 -4.87 -21.53
C TRP A 28 -25.93 -3.87 -22.67
N VAL A 29 -25.37 -4.31 -23.79
CA VAL A 29 -25.15 -3.47 -24.97
C VAL A 29 -25.70 -4.18 -26.21
N PRO A 30 -26.25 -3.43 -27.19
CA PRO A 30 -26.94 -4.02 -28.32
C PRO A 30 -25.98 -4.59 -29.38
N THR A 31 -24.74 -4.09 -29.47
CA THR A 31 -23.74 -4.56 -30.45
C THR A 31 -22.38 -4.88 -29.82
N VAL A 32 -21.54 -5.60 -30.58
CA VAL A 32 -20.13 -5.86 -30.19
C VAL A 32 -19.30 -4.57 -30.18
N VAL A 33 -19.60 -3.62 -31.07
CA VAL A 33 -18.90 -2.32 -31.13
C VAL A 33 -19.13 -1.55 -29.84
N ASP A 34 -20.39 -1.48 -29.37
CA ASP A 34 -20.73 -0.86 -28.09
C ASP A 34 -20.01 -1.54 -26.91
N ALA A 35 -19.83 -2.86 -26.97
CA ALA A 35 -19.08 -3.61 -25.95
C ALA A 35 -17.60 -3.21 -25.92
N GLU A 36 -16.98 -3.02 -27.09
CA GLU A 36 -15.60 -2.55 -27.21
C GLU A 36 -15.46 -1.09 -26.74
N ASP A 37 -16.43 -0.23 -27.04
CA ASP A 37 -16.43 1.16 -26.57
C ASP A 37 -16.53 1.24 -25.04
N VAL A 38 -17.40 0.44 -24.42
CA VAL A 38 -17.48 0.35 -22.95
C VAL A 38 -16.15 -0.19 -22.37
N LYS A 39 -15.52 -1.18 -23.00
CA LYS A 39 -14.21 -1.69 -22.56
C LYS A 39 -13.13 -0.62 -22.66
N LYS A 40 -13.09 0.14 -23.75
CA LYS A 40 -12.15 1.23 -24.00
C LYS A 40 -12.34 2.34 -22.97
N LEU A 41 -13.57 2.81 -22.77
CA LEU A 41 -13.91 3.80 -21.76
C LEU A 41 -13.47 3.34 -20.36
N ALA A 42 -13.73 2.08 -20.01
CA ALA A 42 -13.29 1.54 -18.73
C ALA A 42 -11.75 1.48 -18.61
N ALA A 43 -11.03 1.16 -19.70
CA ALA A 43 -9.57 1.19 -19.73
C ALA A 43 -9.03 2.62 -19.54
N GLU A 44 -9.58 3.60 -20.24
CA GLU A 44 -9.22 5.02 -20.10
C GLU A 44 -9.48 5.56 -18.69
N ARG A 45 -10.60 5.16 -18.06
CA ARG A 45 -10.90 5.56 -16.68
C ARG A 45 -9.92 4.93 -15.69
N ARG A 46 -9.50 3.68 -15.91
CA ARG A 46 -8.44 3.04 -15.10
C ARG A 46 -7.10 3.75 -15.27
N ALA A 47 -6.71 4.08 -16.51
CA ALA A 47 -5.46 4.79 -16.78
C ALA A 47 -5.44 6.18 -16.12
N ARG A 48 -6.56 6.92 -16.18
CA ARG A 48 -6.70 8.20 -15.46
C ARG A 48 -6.62 8.05 -13.94
N ALA A 49 -7.20 6.99 -13.39
CA ALA A 49 -7.09 6.71 -11.97
C ALA A 49 -5.64 6.36 -11.58
N GLU A 50 -4.91 5.61 -12.39
CA GLU A 50 -3.48 5.35 -12.16
C GLU A 50 -2.62 6.63 -12.20
N ALA A 51 -3.08 7.68 -12.89
CA ALA A 51 -2.50 9.03 -12.86
C ALA A 51 -3.00 9.90 -11.67
N LEU A 52 -3.49 9.25 -10.59
CA LEU A 52 -3.98 9.84 -9.34
C LEU A 52 -5.30 10.63 -9.42
N ALA A 53 -5.74 11.07 -10.60
CA ALA A 53 -6.95 11.88 -10.75
C ALA A 53 -8.21 11.11 -10.29
N GLY A 54 -8.79 11.52 -9.15
CA GLY A 54 -9.99 10.89 -8.57
C GLY A 54 -9.76 9.48 -8.04
N LEU A 55 -8.50 9.07 -7.85
CA LEU A 55 -8.15 7.72 -7.44
C LEU A 55 -8.44 7.47 -5.95
N SER A 56 -8.12 8.41 -5.08
CA SER A 56 -8.28 8.29 -3.63
C SER A 56 -8.52 9.65 -2.98
N GLU A 57 -9.20 9.66 -1.83
CA GLU A 57 -9.38 10.85 -0.99
C GLU A 57 -8.06 11.32 -0.36
N GLU A 58 -7.04 10.46 -0.35
CA GLU A 58 -5.69 10.75 0.16
C GLU A 58 -4.82 11.54 -0.83
N VAL A 59 -5.15 11.53 -2.13
CA VAL A 59 -4.39 12.27 -3.16
C VAL A 59 -4.30 13.78 -2.86
N PRO A 60 -5.40 14.48 -2.51
CA PRO A 60 -5.30 15.91 -2.15
C PRO A 60 -4.66 16.18 -0.77
N LYS A 61 -4.46 15.16 0.07
CA LYS A 61 -3.89 15.33 1.42
C LYS A 61 -2.35 15.30 1.41
N VAL A 62 -1.74 14.70 0.40
CA VAL A 62 -0.28 14.71 0.22
C VAL A 62 0.17 15.98 -0.50
N ASN A 63 1.40 16.42 -0.22
CA ASN A 63 1.99 17.55 -0.93
C ASN A 63 2.28 17.17 -2.41
N VAL A 64 2.53 18.18 -3.25
CA VAL A 64 2.70 18.00 -4.70
C VAL A 64 3.90 17.09 -5.05
N ASP A 65 5.03 17.25 -4.35
CA ASP A 65 6.22 16.42 -4.57
C ASP A 65 5.93 14.95 -4.24
N THR A 66 5.33 14.68 -3.08
CA THR A 66 4.90 13.34 -2.67
C THR A 66 3.92 12.74 -3.68
N ALA A 67 2.95 13.52 -4.18
CA ALA A 67 2.02 13.06 -5.20
C ALA A 67 2.75 12.66 -6.50
N GLU A 68 3.70 13.46 -6.97
CA GLU A 68 4.52 13.15 -8.15
C GLU A 68 5.36 11.88 -7.95
N ARG A 69 5.98 11.73 -6.77
CA ARG A 69 6.74 10.53 -6.39
C ARG A 69 5.85 9.28 -6.39
N ILE A 70 4.61 9.37 -5.87
CA ILE A 70 3.64 8.28 -5.89
C ILE A 70 3.24 7.93 -7.33
N ALA A 71 2.92 8.93 -8.16
CA ALA A 71 2.55 8.72 -9.56
C ALA A 71 3.67 8.00 -10.33
N ARG A 72 4.92 8.43 -10.12
CA ARG A 72 6.10 7.78 -10.68
C ARG A 72 6.23 6.33 -10.22
N ALA A 73 6.09 6.06 -8.92
CA ALA A 73 6.17 4.70 -8.39
C ALA A 73 5.08 3.77 -8.94
N ILE A 74 3.87 4.29 -9.21
CA ILE A 74 2.78 3.54 -9.85
C ILE A 74 3.11 3.27 -11.33
N ALA A 75 3.66 4.25 -12.04
CA ALA A 75 4.03 4.12 -13.45
C ALA A 75 5.18 3.12 -13.65
N GLU A 76 6.15 3.09 -12.73
CA GLU A 76 7.28 2.17 -12.74
C GLU A 76 6.96 0.78 -12.19
N HIS A 77 5.69 0.52 -11.85
CA HIS A 77 5.26 -0.78 -11.38
C HIS A 77 5.52 -1.86 -12.44
N GLY A 78 6.29 -2.90 -12.08
CA GLY A 78 6.71 -3.94 -13.01
C GLY A 78 7.95 -3.59 -13.85
N SER A 79 8.61 -2.47 -13.57
CA SER A 79 9.88 -2.09 -14.21
C SER A 79 10.94 -3.18 -14.00
N LYS A 80 11.70 -3.47 -15.07
CA LYS A 80 12.82 -4.43 -15.05
C LYS A 80 14.02 -3.94 -14.23
N ALA A 81 14.04 -2.67 -13.84
CA ALA A 81 15.05 -2.12 -12.94
C ALA A 81 14.99 -2.75 -11.53
N TYR A 82 13.87 -3.41 -11.19
CA TYR A 82 13.64 -3.99 -9.88
C TYR A 82 13.45 -5.50 -9.91
N ASN A 83 13.93 -6.16 -8.87
CA ASN A 83 13.77 -7.62 -8.69
C ASN A 83 12.35 -8.05 -8.32
N THR A 84 11.45 -7.11 -8.03
CA THR A 84 10.04 -7.38 -7.75
C THR A 84 9.16 -6.34 -8.45
N PRO A 85 7.93 -6.68 -8.85
CA PRO A 85 7.03 -5.72 -9.52
C PRO A 85 6.75 -4.45 -8.69
N SER A 86 6.81 -4.55 -7.36
CA SER A 86 6.56 -3.42 -6.46
C SER A 86 7.84 -2.69 -6.03
N GLY A 87 8.96 -2.85 -6.75
CA GLY A 87 10.26 -2.30 -6.34
C GLY A 87 10.24 -0.79 -6.11
N ALA A 88 9.83 0.00 -7.12
CA ALA A 88 9.72 1.46 -7.01
C ALA A 88 8.78 1.90 -5.86
N VAL A 89 7.69 1.18 -5.64
CA VAL A 89 6.75 1.42 -4.52
C VAL A 89 7.43 1.20 -3.18
N LEU A 90 8.15 0.08 -3.01
CA LEU A 90 8.84 -0.24 -1.77
C LEU A 90 10.00 0.73 -1.51
N GLU A 91 10.64 1.25 -2.55
CA GLU A 91 11.67 2.28 -2.47
C GLU A 91 11.08 3.60 -1.98
N LEU A 92 10.00 4.08 -2.62
CA LEU A 92 9.28 5.28 -2.19
C LEU A 92 8.86 5.20 -0.72
N MET A 93 8.21 4.11 -0.30
CA MET A 93 7.77 3.96 1.09
C MET A 93 8.94 3.98 2.08
N LYS A 94 10.10 3.44 1.70
CA LYS A 94 11.31 3.50 2.53
C LYS A 94 11.89 4.91 2.59
N GLU A 95 11.83 5.68 1.51
CA GLU A 95 12.27 7.07 1.51
C GLU A 95 11.39 7.92 2.42
N LEU A 96 10.07 7.82 2.31
CA LEU A 96 9.13 8.51 3.20
C LEU A 96 9.36 8.15 4.67
N ALA A 97 9.65 6.87 4.98
CA ALA A 97 10.04 6.46 6.33
C ALA A 97 11.34 7.12 6.79
N LYS A 98 12.37 7.19 5.92
CA LYS A 98 13.65 7.86 6.23
C LYS A 98 13.50 9.37 6.42
N GLU A 99 12.49 9.97 5.80
CA GLU A 99 12.12 11.38 5.94
C GLU A 99 11.33 11.64 7.23
N ASP A 100 11.02 10.61 8.04
CA ASP A 100 10.12 10.67 9.20
C ASP A 100 8.69 11.11 8.84
N ASP A 101 8.29 10.92 7.58
CA ASP A 101 6.97 11.26 7.07
C ASP A 101 6.07 10.02 7.01
N LEU A 102 5.68 9.53 8.19
CA LEU A 102 4.85 8.34 8.34
C LEU A 102 3.42 8.53 7.80
N GLU A 103 2.90 9.75 7.82
CA GLU A 103 1.56 10.07 7.30
C GLU A 103 1.54 10.00 5.77
N SER A 104 2.52 10.61 5.09
CA SER A 104 2.67 10.45 3.64
C SER A 104 2.97 9.01 3.25
N LEU A 105 3.74 8.26 4.05
CA LEU A 105 3.99 6.83 3.82
C LEU A 105 2.67 6.04 3.80
N ALA A 106 1.82 6.24 4.80
CA ALA A 106 0.51 5.58 4.88
C ALA A 106 -0.44 6.03 3.76
N SER A 107 -0.46 7.33 3.45
CA SER A 107 -1.24 7.89 2.33
C SER A 107 -0.80 7.28 0.99
N ALA A 108 0.51 7.18 0.75
CA ALA A 108 1.08 6.53 -0.42
C ALA A 108 0.67 5.06 -0.51
N PHE A 109 0.68 4.33 0.61
CA PHE A 109 0.19 2.95 0.63
C PHE A 109 -1.27 2.85 0.20
N VAL A 110 -2.17 3.68 0.75
CA VAL A 110 -3.61 3.66 0.41
C VAL A 110 -3.83 3.95 -1.08
N ILE A 111 -3.15 4.98 -1.61
CA ILE A 111 -3.23 5.36 -3.02
C ILE A 111 -2.76 4.21 -3.91
N ILE A 112 -1.61 3.61 -3.60
CA ILE A 112 -1.01 2.54 -4.40
C ILE A 112 -1.81 1.24 -4.29
N ALA A 113 -2.34 0.91 -3.12
CA ALA A 113 -3.21 -0.24 -2.94
C ALA A 113 -4.46 -0.12 -3.84
N ARG A 114 -5.01 1.09 -3.96
CA ARG A 114 -6.12 1.37 -4.87
C ARG A 114 -5.71 1.33 -6.35
N ALA A 115 -4.55 1.86 -6.71
CA ALA A 115 -4.05 1.81 -8.09
C ALA A 115 -3.70 0.39 -8.54
N LYS A 116 -3.06 -0.42 -7.68
CA LYS A 116 -2.57 -1.77 -7.98
C LYS A 116 -3.05 -2.80 -6.93
N PRO A 117 -4.36 -3.12 -6.87
CA PRO A 117 -4.96 -3.97 -5.83
C PRO A 117 -4.36 -5.36 -5.69
N THR A 118 -3.82 -5.92 -6.78
CA THR A 118 -3.22 -7.26 -6.74
C THR A 118 -1.95 -7.34 -5.90
N ASN A 119 -1.32 -6.20 -5.64
CA ASN A 119 -0.03 -6.13 -4.98
C ASN A 119 -0.11 -5.56 -3.57
N ALA A 120 -1.25 -5.01 -3.17
CA ALA A 120 -1.46 -4.44 -1.84
C ALA A 120 -0.99 -5.40 -0.74
N LYS A 121 -1.43 -6.67 -0.78
CA LYS A 121 -1.01 -7.71 0.18
C LYS A 121 0.51 -7.92 0.24
N PHE A 122 1.18 -7.89 -0.91
CA PHE A 122 2.64 -8.05 -0.97
C PHE A 122 3.35 -6.85 -0.32
N ILE A 123 2.88 -5.63 -0.59
CA ILE A 123 3.42 -4.40 -0.02
C ILE A 123 3.19 -4.36 1.50
N THR A 124 1.94 -4.61 1.95
CA THR A 124 1.57 -4.65 3.38
C THR A 124 2.45 -5.61 4.18
N ALA A 125 2.81 -6.77 3.61
CA ALA A 125 3.68 -7.74 4.28
C ALA A 125 5.10 -7.20 4.58
N ARG A 126 5.54 -6.12 3.94
CA ARG A 126 6.86 -5.50 4.16
C ARG A 126 6.84 -4.33 5.12
N VAL A 127 5.66 -3.79 5.43
CA VAL A 127 5.50 -2.64 6.33
C VAL A 127 6.12 -2.90 7.71
N PRO A 128 5.92 -4.06 8.38
CA PRO A 128 6.52 -4.28 9.71
C PRO A 128 8.04 -4.15 9.72
N ALA A 129 8.72 -4.70 8.72
CA ALA A 129 10.18 -4.60 8.63
C ALA A 129 10.65 -3.16 8.35
N MET A 130 9.90 -2.38 7.56
CA MET A 130 10.20 -0.95 7.36
C MET A 130 10.03 -0.17 8.65
N ILE A 131 8.98 -0.45 9.42
CA ILE A 131 8.72 0.22 10.69
C ILE A 131 9.75 -0.18 11.75
N SER A 132 10.20 -1.44 11.80
CA SER A 132 11.34 -1.82 12.65
C SER A 132 12.58 -0.97 12.36
N GLU A 133 12.96 -0.84 11.09
CA GLU A 133 14.12 -0.03 10.68
C GLU A 133 13.93 1.44 11.05
N PHE A 134 12.73 1.98 10.82
CA PHE A 134 12.36 3.34 11.19
C PHE A 134 12.51 3.58 12.70
N LEU A 135 11.96 2.69 13.53
CA LEU A 135 12.02 2.80 14.99
C LEU A 135 13.46 2.78 15.51
N ILE A 136 14.31 1.93 14.93
CA ILE A 136 15.73 1.86 15.28
C ILE A 136 16.42 3.19 14.94
N ARG A 137 16.20 3.70 13.73
CA ARG A 137 16.90 4.88 13.19
C ARG A 137 16.40 6.21 13.77
N HIS A 138 15.08 6.40 13.84
CA HIS A 138 14.45 7.68 14.15
C HIS A 138 13.92 7.77 15.58
N ARG A 139 13.74 6.65 16.27
CA ARG A 139 13.23 6.64 17.66
C ARG A 139 14.28 6.16 18.67
N GLY A 140 15.49 5.83 18.23
CA GLY A 140 16.61 5.45 19.09
C GLY A 140 16.41 4.11 19.79
N ILE A 141 15.65 3.20 19.17
CA ILE A 141 15.40 1.88 19.71
C ILE A 141 16.56 0.95 19.34
N ASP A 142 17.16 0.29 20.33
CA ASP A 142 18.15 -0.75 20.07
C ASP A 142 17.52 -1.92 19.27
N GLY A 143 18.24 -2.41 18.25
CA GLY A 143 17.76 -3.48 17.39
C GLY A 143 17.57 -4.83 18.11
N GLY A 144 18.41 -5.13 19.10
CA GLY A 144 18.26 -6.31 19.95
C GLY A 144 17.05 -6.20 20.87
N ALA A 145 16.79 -5.02 21.43
CA ALA A 145 15.60 -4.74 22.21
C ALA A 145 14.32 -4.84 21.36
N MET A 146 14.33 -4.32 20.13
CA MET A 146 13.22 -4.48 19.18
C MET A 146 12.94 -5.96 18.89
N GLY A 147 13.98 -6.75 18.66
CA GLY A 147 13.85 -8.19 18.43
C GLY A 147 13.23 -8.93 19.61
N LYS A 148 13.74 -8.70 20.83
CA LYS A 148 13.21 -9.30 22.06
C LYS A 148 11.75 -8.87 22.32
N TRP A 149 11.47 -7.58 22.22
CA TRP A 149 10.12 -7.04 22.42
C TRP A 149 9.14 -7.63 21.41
N GLY A 150 9.55 -7.74 20.13
CA GLY A 150 8.72 -8.31 19.07
C GLY A 150 8.37 -9.78 19.29
N MET A 151 9.27 -10.58 19.89
CA MET A 151 8.99 -11.97 20.28
C MET A 151 7.97 -12.07 21.42
N SER A 152 8.00 -11.14 22.36
CA SER A 152 7.04 -11.08 23.48
C SER A 152 5.68 -10.49 23.07
N ASN A 153 5.57 -9.85 21.91
CA ASN A 153 4.36 -9.16 21.44
C ASN A 153 3.95 -9.62 20.03
N PRO A 154 3.70 -10.92 19.78
CA PRO A 154 3.59 -11.48 18.42
C PRO A 154 2.53 -10.82 17.50
N GLY A 155 1.53 -10.13 18.07
CA GLY A 155 0.50 -9.41 17.30
C GLY A 155 0.94 -8.05 16.71
N TRP A 156 2.09 -7.50 17.12
CA TRP A 156 2.52 -6.14 16.73
C TRP A 156 2.60 -5.95 15.21
N ALA A 157 3.06 -6.98 14.50
CA ALA A 157 3.22 -6.91 13.05
C ALA A 157 1.86 -6.82 12.34
N ASP A 158 0.83 -7.47 12.86
CA ASP A 158 -0.51 -7.41 12.29
C ASP A 158 -1.23 -6.11 12.66
N GLU A 159 -0.97 -5.56 13.84
CA GLU A 159 -1.42 -4.22 14.23
C GLU A 159 -0.88 -3.15 13.28
N ILE A 160 0.42 -3.17 12.98
CA ILE A 160 1.05 -2.24 12.02
C ILE A 160 0.49 -2.41 10.60
N LYS A 161 0.25 -3.65 10.17
CA LYS A 161 -0.37 -3.93 8.85
C LYS A 161 -1.82 -3.46 8.76
N ALA A 162 -2.55 -3.42 9.87
CA ALA A 162 -3.90 -2.87 9.91
C ALA A 162 -3.85 -1.34 9.90
N ALA A 163 -3.01 -0.76 10.75
CA ALA A 163 -2.90 0.69 10.93
C ALA A 163 -2.45 1.45 9.67
N ILE A 164 -1.68 0.82 8.77
CA ILE A 164 -1.19 1.48 7.53
C ILE A 164 -2.31 1.95 6.60
N ARG A 165 -3.55 1.47 6.80
CA ARG A 165 -4.74 1.92 6.05
C ARG A 165 -5.41 3.16 6.63
N GLU A 166 -4.95 3.65 7.78
CA GLU A 166 -5.47 4.81 8.48
C GLU A 166 -4.37 5.88 8.57
N PRO A 167 -4.14 6.69 7.51
CA PRO A 167 -2.97 7.57 7.44
C PRO A 167 -2.81 8.52 8.63
N GLU A 168 -3.90 9.14 9.07
CA GLU A 168 -3.92 10.08 10.20
C GLU A 168 -3.60 9.40 11.54
N ARG A 169 -3.94 8.11 11.68
CA ARG A 169 -3.72 7.34 12.92
C ARG A 169 -2.39 6.59 12.91
N PHE A 170 -1.85 6.28 11.73
CA PHE A 170 -0.68 5.43 11.58
C PHE A 170 0.56 5.95 12.36
N PRO A 171 0.94 7.25 12.29
CA PRO A 171 2.05 7.78 13.09
C PRO A 171 1.86 7.55 14.59
N GLN A 172 0.64 7.72 15.09
CA GLN A 172 0.30 7.56 16.51
C GLN A 172 0.48 6.11 16.97
N VAL A 173 0.11 5.14 16.13
CA VAL A 173 0.32 3.71 16.41
C VAL A 173 1.81 3.39 16.46
N VAL A 174 2.59 3.91 15.51
CA VAL A 174 4.05 3.71 15.47
C VAL A 174 4.74 4.35 16.69
N ASP A 175 4.32 5.54 17.10
CA ASP A 175 4.88 6.20 18.28
C ASP A 175 4.46 5.50 19.58
N ALA A 176 3.21 5.04 19.69
CA ALA A 176 2.77 4.24 20.84
C ALA A 176 3.59 2.95 20.97
N LEU A 177 3.85 2.28 19.84
CA LEU A 177 4.75 1.13 19.74
C LEU A 177 6.17 1.49 20.21
N ALA A 178 6.70 2.64 19.77
CA ALA A 178 8.01 3.10 20.23
C ALA A 178 8.06 3.28 21.76
N GLN A 179 7.00 3.83 22.36
CA GLN A 179 6.91 4.05 23.80
C GLN A 179 6.77 2.76 24.61
N THR A 180 6.09 1.74 24.09
CA THR A 180 6.02 0.43 24.78
C THR A 180 7.38 -0.27 24.76
N ILE A 181 8.10 -0.19 23.64
CA ILE A 181 9.46 -0.75 23.54
C ILE A 181 10.41 -0.03 24.50
N LYS A 182 10.42 1.31 24.52
CA LYS A 182 11.29 2.09 25.42
C LYS A 182 11.04 1.78 26.89
N ARG A 183 9.77 1.67 27.30
CA ARG A 183 9.42 1.28 28.68
C ARG A 183 9.94 -0.12 29.04
N SER A 184 9.94 -1.06 28.09
CA SER A 184 10.50 -2.40 28.32
C SER A 184 12.02 -2.41 28.46
N GLN A 185 12.72 -1.40 27.92
CA GLN A 185 14.17 -1.23 28.06
C GLN A 185 14.56 -0.66 29.43
N THR A 186 13.73 0.19 30.04
CA THR A 186 14.02 0.81 31.35
C THR A 186 13.76 -0.12 32.53
N VAL A 187 13.01 -1.21 32.34
CA VAL A 187 12.61 -2.15 33.39
C VAL A 187 13.53 -3.40 33.44
N GLN A 188 14.60 -3.44 32.64
CA GLN A 188 15.69 -4.42 32.70
C GLN A 188 16.94 -3.81 33.34
#